data_AF-A0A2S0VRI1-F1
#
_entry.id   AF-A0A2S0VRI1-F1
#
_cell.length_a   1.000
_cell.length_b   1.000
_cell.length_c   1.000
_cell.angle_alpha   90.00
_cell.angle_beta   90.00
_cell.angle_gamma   90.00
#
_symmetry.space_group_name_H-M   'P 1'
#
loop_
_entity.id
_entity.type
_entity.pdbx_description
1 polymer ?
#
loop_
_entity_poly.entity_id
_entity_poly.type
_entity_poly.pdbx_seq_one_letter_code
_entity_poly.pdbx_strand_id
1 'polypeptide(L)'
;MTTIEIIGFTSAFLTTFSFLPQAIQVIKTRDTASLSLAMYSIFTLGVAGWLVYGLIKQDAAMIVANMVTFVLAGVILSIKLYNEFNQRSESKASAQSAVIDC
;
A
#
# COMPACT_ATOMS: atom_id res chain seq x y z
N MET A 1 15.39 -11.47 -25.94
CA MET A 1 15.56 -11.07 -24.53
C MET A 1 17.01 -11.26 -24.14
N THR A 2 17.66 -10.21 -23.67
CA THR A 2 19.01 -10.23 -23.10
C THR A 2 18.98 -10.74 -21.66
N THR A 3 20.12 -11.15 -21.11
CA THR A 3 20.24 -11.56 -19.69
C THR A 3 19.76 -10.46 -18.72
N ILE A 4 20.01 -9.19 -19.05
CA ILE A 4 19.60 -8.04 -18.24
C ILE A 4 18.07 -7.94 -18.20
N GLU A 5 17.39 -8.10 -19.34
CA GLU A 5 15.93 -8.06 -19.41
C GLU A 5 15.30 -9.20 -18.61
N ILE A 6 15.85 -10.42 -18.67
CA ILE A 6 15.35 -11.57 -17.92
C ILE A 6 15.46 -11.32 -16.41
N ILE A 7 16.60 -10.81 -15.94
CA ILE A 7 16.79 -10.48 -14.52
C ILE A 7 15.84 -9.36 -14.09
N GLY A 8 15.67 -8.33 -14.93
CA GLY A 8 14.76 -7.21 -14.67
C GLY A 8 13.31 -7.68 -14.53
N PHE A 9 12.80 -8.42 -15.50
CA PHE A 9 11.43 -8.95 -15.45
C PHE A 9 11.21 -9.96 -14.33
N THR A 10 12.19 -10.81 -14.03
CA THR A 10 12.10 -11.77 -12.92
C THR A 10 12.06 -11.04 -11.58
N SER A 11 12.91 -10.02 -11.40
CA SER A 11 12.93 -9.22 -10.18
C SER A 11 11.64 -8.43 -10.01
N ALA A 12 11.14 -7.82 -11.10
CA ALA A 12 9.83 -7.16 -11.14
C ALA A 12 8.71 -8.12 -10.73
N PHE A 13 8.67 -9.31 -11.31
CA PHE A 13 7.68 -10.33 -11.01
C PHE A 13 7.72 -10.74 -9.53
N LEU A 14 8.89 -11.15 -9.03
CA LEU A 14 9.05 -11.63 -7.65
C LEU A 14 8.66 -10.56 -6.62
N THR A 15 9.11 -9.32 -6.84
CA THR A 15 8.81 -8.22 -5.91
C THR A 15 7.33 -7.86 -5.92
N THR A 16 6.71 -7.66 -7.08
CA THR A 16 5.27 -7.35 -7.17
C THR A 16 4.41 -8.49 -6.62
N PHE A 17 4.72 -9.75 -6.94
CA PHE A 17 3.95 -10.89 -6.44
C PHE A 17 4.07 -11.09 -4.93
N SER A 18 5.18 -10.67 -4.30
CA SER A 18 5.31 -10.76 -2.85
C SER A 18 4.31 -9.88 -2.08
N PHE A 19 3.84 -8.79 -2.70
CA PHE A 19 2.82 -7.90 -2.11
C PHE A 19 1.39 -8.40 -2.32
N LEU A 20 1.16 -9.28 -3.30
CA LEU A 20 -0.18 -9.73 -3.65
C LEU A 20 -0.89 -10.52 -2.53
N PRO A 21 -0.25 -11.49 -1.84
CA PRO A 21 -0.86 -12.18 -0.70
C PRO A 21 -1.28 -11.22 0.42
N GLN A 22 -0.43 -10.23 0.72
CA GLN A 22 -0.71 -9.23 1.75
C GLN A 22 -1.91 -8.35 1.36
N ALA A 23 -1.99 -7.92 0.10
CA ALA A 23 -3.13 -7.16 -0.41
C ALA A 23 -4.42 -7.97 -0.34
N ILE A 24 -4.39 -9.24 -0.78
CA ILE A 24 -5.56 -10.12 -0.70
C ILE A 24 -6.04 -10.29 0.73
N GLN A 25 -5.12 -10.50 1.68
CA GLN A 25 -5.47 -10.66 3.08
C GLN A 25 -6.18 -9.41 3.61
N VAL A 26 -5.61 -8.21 3.41
CA VAL A 26 -6.20 -6.96 3.87
C VAL A 26 -7.55 -6.68 3.22
N ILE A 27 -7.68 -6.93 1.91
CA ILE A 27 -8.94 -6.71 1.19
C ILE A 27 -10.05 -7.62 1.73
N LYS A 28 -9.70 -8.87 2.06
CA LYS A 28 -10.64 -9.88 2.59
C LYS A 28 -11.01 -9.63 4.05
N THR A 29 -10.02 -9.42 4.92
CA THR A 29 -10.27 -9.32 6.37
C THR A 29 -10.66 -7.91 6.78
N ARG A 30 -10.28 -6.90 6.00
CA ARG A 30 -10.34 -5.47 6.37
C ARG A 30 -9.64 -5.15 7.69
N ASP A 31 -8.86 -6.08 8.25
CA ASP A 31 -8.11 -5.86 9.47
C ASP A 31 -6.78 -5.17 9.12
N THR A 32 -6.67 -3.93 9.58
CA THR A 32 -5.48 -3.09 9.39
C THR A 32 -4.95 -2.55 10.71
N ALA A 33 -5.32 -3.16 11.85
CA ALA A 33 -4.93 -2.67 13.17
C ALA A 33 -3.40 -2.74 13.37
N SER A 34 -2.77 -3.81 12.88
CA SER A 34 -1.32 -4.03 12.95
C SER A 34 -0.52 -3.28 11.89
N LEU A 35 -1.17 -2.67 10.90
CA LEU A 35 -0.50 -1.97 9.81
C LEU A 35 -0.21 -0.52 10.17
N SER A 36 1.03 -0.08 9.94
CA SER A 36 1.42 1.32 10.11
C SER A 36 0.93 2.18 8.94
N LEU A 37 0.10 3.17 9.25
CA LEU A 37 -0.39 4.15 8.25
C LEU A 37 0.78 4.95 7.65
N ALA A 38 1.75 5.36 8.47
CA ALA A 38 2.91 6.12 8.03
C ALA A 38 3.77 5.32 7.03
N MET A 39 4.02 4.04 7.34
CA MET A 39 4.81 3.15 6.48
C MET A 39 4.14 3.00 5.10
N TYR A 40 2.85 2.67 5.06
CA TYR A 40 2.13 2.49 3.80
C TYR A 40 1.99 3.79 3.00
N SER A 41 1.89 4.95 3.67
CA SER A 41 1.85 6.26 3.01
C SER A 41 3.18 6.56 2.32
N ILE A 42 4.30 6.43 3.04
CA ILE A 42 5.65 6.65 2.50
C ILE A 42 5.94 5.65 1.39
N PHE A 43 5.60 4.38 1.59
CA PHE A 43 5.77 3.32 0.58
C PHE A 43 5.01 3.64 -0.71
N THR A 44 3.72 4.01 -0.60
CA THR A 44 2.88 4.33 -1.78
C THR A 44 3.44 5.53 -2.55
N LEU A 45 3.91 6.57 -1.85
CA LEU A 45 4.58 7.72 -2.47
C LEU A 45 5.90 7.34 -3.14
N GLY A 46 6.70 6.49 -2.49
CA GLY A 46 7.96 5.99 -3.05
C GLY A 46 7.75 5.20 -4.34
N VAL A 47 6.75 4.30 -4.36
CA VAL A 47 6.39 3.53 -5.56
C VAL A 47 5.87 4.44 -6.68
N ALA A 48 5.10 5.49 -6.36
CA ALA A 48 4.70 6.50 -7.34
C ALA A 48 5.92 7.21 -7.95
N GLY A 49 6.90 7.57 -7.11
CA GLY A 49 8.17 8.15 -7.57
C GLY A 49 8.95 7.22 -8.50
N TRP A 50 9.04 5.92 -8.15
CA TRP A 50 9.67 4.91 -9.00
C TRP A 50 8.93 4.70 -10.33
N LEU A 51 7.60 4.77 -10.33
CA LEU A 51 6.80 4.70 -11.55
C LEU A 51 7.10 5.89 -12.48
N VAL A 52 7.12 7.11 -11.94
CA VAL A 52 7.50 8.32 -12.70
C VAL A 52 8.93 8.20 -13.24
N TYR A 53 9.86 7.73 -12.41
CA TYR A 53 11.24 7.51 -12.84
C TYR A 53 11.33 6.46 -13.96
N GLY A 54 10.62 5.34 -13.86
CA GLY A 54 10.55 4.31 -14.90
C GLY A 54 10.00 4.85 -16.22
N LEU A 55 8.98 5.70 -16.18
CA LEU A 55 8.44 6.40 -17.35
C LEU A 55 9.48 7.32 -17.99
N ILE A 56 10.23 8.10 -17.20
CA ILE A 56 11.32 8.95 -17.70
C ILE A 56 12.43 8.11 -18.35
N LYS A 57 12.75 6.94 -17.78
CA LYS A 57 13.75 6.01 -18.31
C LYS A 57 13.26 5.12 -19.45
N GLN A 58 11.96 5.11 -19.75
CA GLN A 58 11.33 4.20 -20.70
C GLN A 58 11.62 2.72 -20.38
N ASP A 59 11.74 2.38 -19.09
CA ASP A 59 12.01 1.01 -18.63
C ASP A 59 10.69 0.27 -18.38
N ALA A 60 10.36 -0.64 -19.28
CA ALA A 60 9.10 -1.41 -19.21
C ALA A 60 8.99 -2.27 -17.94
N ALA A 61 10.08 -2.87 -17.46
CA ALA A 61 10.04 -3.71 -16.26
C ALA A 61 9.75 -2.87 -15.02
N MET A 62 10.40 -1.71 -14.89
CA MET A 62 10.15 -0.78 -13.78
C MET A 62 8.74 -0.19 -13.83
N ILE A 63 8.25 0.17 -15.02
CA ILE A 63 6.90 0.73 -15.19
C ILE A 63 5.86 -0.31 -14.76
N VAL A 64 5.91 -1.52 -15.31
CA VAL A 64 4.92 -2.56 -15.04
C VAL A 64 4.94 -2.96 -13.56
N ALA A 65 6.12 -3.18 -12.98
CA ALA A 65 6.26 -3.58 -11.58
C ALA A 65 5.66 -2.54 -10.63
N ASN A 66 6.05 -1.26 -10.78
CA ASN A 66 5.61 -0.21 -9.87
C ASN A 66 4.15 0.19 -10.12
N MET A 67 3.63 0.08 -11.35
CA MET A 67 2.22 0.32 -11.63
C MET A 67 1.32 -0.66 -10.86
N VAL A 68 1.62 -1.97 -10.94
CA VAL A 68 0.83 -2.99 -10.22
C VAL A 68 0.97 -2.81 -8.71
N THR A 69 2.19 -2.61 -8.21
CA THR A 69 2.44 -2.38 -6.79
C THR A 69 1.74 -1.12 -6.28
N PHE A 70 1.70 -0.04 -7.07
CA PHE A 70 1.03 1.20 -6.70
C PHE A 70 -0.48 1.00 -6.52
N VAL A 71 -1.13 0.26 -7.43
CA VAL A 71 -2.55 -0.06 -7.32
C VAL A 71 -2.83 -0.89 -6.06
N LEU A 72 -2.05 -1.95 -5.80
CA LEU A 72 -2.22 -2.79 -4.61
C LEU A 72 -2.00 -2.00 -3.32
N ALA A 73 -0.92 -1.22 -3.24
CA ALA A 73 -0.60 -0.39 -2.09
C ALA A 73 -1.66 0.69 -1.85
N GLY A 74 -2.17 1.32 -2.91
CA GLY A 74 -3.24 2.31 -2.85
C GLY A 74 -4.54 1.75 -2.28
N VAL A 75 -4.91 0.53 -2.65
CA VAL A 75 -6.08 -0.17 -2.08
C VAL A 75 -5.89 -0.43 -0.59
N ILE A 76 -4.74 -0.97 -0.17
CA ILE A 76 -4.43 -1.22 1.25
C ILE A 76 -4.46 0.10 2.05
N LEU A 77 -3.80 1.14 1.53
CA LEU A 77 -3.73 2.45 2.18
C LEU A 77 -5.12 3.07 2.34
N SER A 78 -5.98 2.94 1.32
CA SER A 78 -7.37 3.43 1.38
C SER A 78 -8.18 2.74 2.47
N ILE A 79 -8.06 1.41 2.59
CA ILE A 79 -8.72 0.64 3.67
C ILE A 79 -8.18 1.06 5.03
N LYS A 80 -6.85 1.19 5.18
CA LYS A 80 -6.23 1.62 6.44
C LYS A 80 -6.68 3.02 6.85
N LEU A 81 -6.74 3.96 5.90
CA LEU A 81 -7.23 5.32 6.16
C LEU A 81 -8.67 5.30 6.64
N TYR A 82 -9.56 4.59 5.95
CA TYR A 82 -10.97 4.44 6.36
C TYR A 82 -11.09 3.91 7.79
N ASN A 83 -10.38 2.83 8.10
CA ASN A 83 -10.40 2.22 9.43
C ASN A 83 -9.88 3.18 10.52
N GLU A 84 -8.78 3.89 10.24
CA GLU A 84 -8.17 4.84 11.18
C GLU A 84 -9.09 6.05 11.47
N PHE A 85 -9.81 6.54 10.45
CA PHE A 85 -10.79 7.61 10.61
C PHE A 85 -11.98 7.17 11.48
N ASN A 86 -12.52 5.97 11.25
CA ASN A 86 -13.63 5.44 12.05
C ASN A 86 -13.23 5.21 13.52
N GLN A 87 -12.07 4.61 13.78
CA GLN A 87 -11.58 4.37 15.15
C GLN A 87 -11.38 5.67 15.95
N ARG A 88 -10.87 6.73 15.30
CA ARG A 88 -10.73 8.05 15.93
C ARG A 88 -12.06 8.68 16.29
N SER A 89 -13.12 8.42 15.51
CA SER A 89 -14.47 8.92 15.80
C SER A 89 -15.07 8.23 17.03
N GLU A 90 -14.96 6.90 17.11
CA GLU A 90 -15.47 6.10 18.22
C GLU A 90 -14.74 6.41 19.54
N SER A 91 -13.41 6.54 19.50
CA SER A 91 -12.62 6.90 20.68
C SER A 91 -13.01 8.26 21.27
N LYS A 92 -13.31 9.26 20.43
CA LYS A 92 -13.78 10.58 20.88
C LYS A 92 -15.17 10.52 21.50
N ALA A 93 -16.10 9.77 20.90
CA ALA A 93 -17.46 9.61 21.43
C ALA A 93 -17.46 8.89 22.79
N SER A 94 -16.66 7.83 22.93
CA SER A 94 -16.50 7.11 24.20
C SER A 94 -15.87 7.99 25.29
N ALA A 95 -14.87 8.80 24.94
CA ALA A 95 -14.25 9.73 25.88
C ALA A 95 -15.24 10.82 26.35
N GLN A 96 -16.13 11.29 25.48
CA GLN A 96 -17.13 12.31 25.82
C GLN A 96 -18.24 11.76 26.74
N SER A 97 -18.71 10.53 26.54
CA SER A 97 -19.68 9.91 27.47
C SER A 97 -19.11 9.75 28.87
N ALA A 98 -17.86 9.29 28.98
CA ALA A 98 -17.20 9.11 30.28
C ALA A 98 -17.04 10.41 31.07
N VAL A 99 -17.00 11.56 30.40
CA VAL A 99 -16.97 12.88 31.05
C VAL A 99 -18.37 13.34 31.51
N ILE A 100 -19.44 12.98 30.78
CA ILE A 100 -20.82 13.31 31.16
C ILE A 100 -21.28 12.49 32.37
N ASP A 101 -20.79 11.26 32.49
CA ASP A 101 -21.14 10.33 33.58
C ASP A 101 -20.33 10.55 34.88
N CYS A 102 -19.39 11.52 34.90
CA CYS A 102 -18.57 11.89 36.06
C CYS A 102 -19.10 13.14 36.77
#